data_AF-A0A962T0F8-F1
#
_entry.id   AF-A0A962T0F8-F1
#
_cell.length_a   1.000
_cell.length_b   1.000
_cell.length_c   1.000
_cell.angle_alpha   90.00
_cell.angle_beta   90.00
_cell.angle_gamma   90.00
#
_symmetry.space_group_name_H-M   'P 1'
#
loop_
_entity.id
_entity.type
_entity.pdbx_description
1 polymer ?
#
loop_
_entity_poly.entity_id
_entity_poly.type
_entity_poly.pdbx_seq_one_letter_code
_entity_poly.pdbx_strand_id
1 'polypeptide(L)'
;MKTPISALLLIIMLPVSAGAQSGLEQRIEDLEKRVKMLEEQLISRTAPPPQVMPQPGFSAAKFIEPTSSGQRWIRFNADGTFLLRTPAEQFKGTWQKSGAEISIRVPAGLAETFRVSGDTLVDSRNMPWAKARDE
;
A
#
# COMPACT_ATOMS: atom_id res chain seq x y z
N MET A 1 1.00 -35.16 -7.26
CA MET A 1 2.44 -35.22 -6.91
C MET A 1 2.59 -34.77 -5.46
N LYS A 2 3.28 -35.59 -4.66
CA LYS A 2 3.51 -35.47 -3.21
C LYS A 2 4.54 -34.38 -2.89
N THR A 3 4.31 -33.60 -1.84
CA THR A 3 5.32 -32.76 -1.15
C THR A 3 6.45 -33.62 -0.57
N PRO A 4 7.63 -33.03 -0.27
CA PRO A 4 7.84 -32.74 1.13
C PRO A 4 8.55 -31.41 1.42
N ILE A 5 8.04 -30.78 2.47
CA ILE A 5 8.71 -29.83 3.36
C ILE A 5 10.01 -30.50 3.84
N SER A 6 11.17 -30.01 3.39
CA SER A 6 12.48 -30.46 3.88
C SER A 6 12.75 -29.84 5.25
N ALA A 7 12.41 -30.59 6.29
CA ALA A 7 13.11 -30.54 7.57
C ALA A 7 14.14 -31.69 7.58
N LEU A 8 15.43 -31.38 7.61
CA LEU A 8 16.49 -32.26 8.14
C LEU A 8 17.76 -31.41 8.36
N LEU A 9 17.98 -30.91 9.57
CA LEU A 9 18.85 -31.54 10.57
C LEU A 9 20.31 -31.68 10.08
N LEU A 10 21.13 -30.65 10.30
CA LEU A 10 22.58 -30.83 10.38
C LEU A 10 23.00 -30.71 11.85
N ILE A 11 23.24 -31.88 12.44
CA ILE A 11 23.78 -32.07 13.79
C ILE A 11 25.19 -31.50 13.81
N ILE A 12 25.45 -30.49 14.65
CA ILE A 12 26.81 -30.19 15.10
C ILE A 12 26.91 -30.70 16.54
N MET A 13 27.57 -31.85 16.69
CA MET A 13 28.04 -32.36 17.96
C MET A 13 29.05 -31.37 18.56
N LEU A 14 28.66 -30.68 19.63
CA LEU A 14 29.58 -29.99 20.51
C LEU A 14 29.26 -30.42 21.96
N PRO A 15 30.27 -30.64 22.81
CA PRO A 15 30.03 -30.81 24.23
C PRO A 15 29.38 -29.53 24.75
N VAL A 16 28.10 -29.62 25.14
CA VAL A 16 27.38 -28.52 25.78
C VAL A 16 28.01 -28.29 27.16
N SER A 17 28.98 -27.38 27.22
CA SER A 17 29.39 -26.81 28.49
C SER A 17 28.15 -26.16 29.11
N ALA A 18 27.89 -26.41 30.40
CA ALA A 18 26.66 -25.98 31.09
C ALA A 18 26.36 -24.46 31.04
N GLY A 19 27.28 -23.62 30.54
CA GLY A 19 27.05 -22.20 30.24
C GLY A 19 26.50 -21.90 28.83
N ALA A 20 26.55 -22.84 27.88
CA ALA A 20 26.04 -22.66 26.51
C ALA A 20 24.52 -22.90 26.40
N GLN A 21 23.93 -23.59 27.38
CA GLN A 21 22.52 -23.95 27.40
C GLN A 21 21.63 -22.72 27.65
N SER A 22 21.99 -21.87 28.62
CA SER A 22 21.28 -20.62 28.90
C SER A 22 21.33 -19.62 27.72
N GLY A 23 22.45 -19.59 26.98
CA GLY A 23 22.57 -18.73 25.81
C GLY A 23 21.75 -19.20 24.60
N LEU A 24 21.53 -20.52 24.46
CA LEU A 24 20.66 -21.06 23.42
C LEU A 24 19.20 -20.86 23.76
N GLU A 25 18.80 -21.07 25.02
CA GLU A 25 17.43 -20.81 25.48
C GLU A 25 17.05 -19.33 25.31
N GLN A 26 17.95 -18.41 25.68
CA GLN A 26 17.70 -16.98 25.53
C GLN A 26 17.62 -16.55 24.06
N ARG A 27 18.37 -17.22 23.15
CA ARG A 27 18.25 -16.99 21.71
C ARG A 27 16.95 -17.54 21.15
N ILE A 28 16.45 -18.65 21.69
CA ILE A 28 15.14 -19.22 21.32
C ILE A 28 14.03 -18.25 21.74
N GLU A 29 14.05 -17.73 22.97
CA GLU A 29 13.07 -16.74 23.43
C GLU A 29 13.12 -15.43 22.61
N ASP A 30 14.32 -14.94 22.26
CA ASP A 30 14.47 -13.78 21.36
C ASP A 30 13.86 -14.04 19.98
N LEU A 31 14.13 -15.23 19.42
CA LEU A 31 13.59 -15.64 18.12
C LEU A 31 12.07 -15.76 18.16
N GLU A 32 11.50 -16.34 19.21
CA GLU A 32 10.04 -16.45 19.37
C GLU A 32 9.39 -15.07 19.51
N LYS A 33 10.00 -14.16 20.28
CA LYS A 33 9.51 -12.79 20.41
C LYS A 33 9.58 -12.03 19.08
N ARG A 34 10.64 -12.25 18.30
CA ARG A 34 10.80 -11.64 16.97
C ARG A 34 9.85 -12.23 15.95
N VAL A 35 9.58 -13.54 15.99
CA VAL A 35 8.56 -14.19 15.15
C VAL A 35 7.20 -13.65 15.52
N LYS A 36 6.84 -13.57 16.80
CA LYS A 36 5.57 -12.99 17.24
C LYS A 36 5.42 -11.52 16.82
N MET A 37 6.49 -10.73 16.96
CA MET A 37 6.51 -9.34 16.49
C MET A 37 6.38 -9.26 14.96
N LEU A 38 7.02 -10.17 14.22
CA LEU A 38 6.89 -10.26 12.77
C LEU A 38 5.49 -10.73 12.36
N GLU A 39 4.86 -11.63 13.11
CA GLU A 39 3.49 -12.07 12.93
C GLU A 39 2.51 -10.94 13.21
N GLU A 40 2.67 -10.17 14.28
CA GLU A 40 1.85 -8.98 14.57
C GLU A 40 2.03 -7.89 13.50
N GLN A 41 3.26 -7.70 13.01
CA GLN A 41 3.54 -6.82 11.88
C GLN A 41 2.98 -7.36 10.56
N LEU A 42 3.02 -8.69 10.36
CA LEU A 42 2.43 -9.35 9.20
C LEU A 42 0.91 -9.24 9.26
N ILE A 43 0.27 -9.43 10.42
CA ILE A 43 -1.18 -9.27 10.63
C ILE A 43 -1.59 -7.81 10.41
N SER A 44 -0.76 -6.85 10.81
CA SER A 44 -0.98 -5.43 10.50
C SER A 44 -0.73 -5.07 9.03
N ARG A 45 0.08 -5.87 8.31
CA ARG A 45 0.36 -5.73 6.87
C ARG A 45 -0.56 -6.58 5.97
N THR A 46 -1.21 -7.62 6.52
CA THR A 46 -2.21 -8.48 5.88
C THR A 46 -3.63 -8.12 6.29
N ALA A 47 -3.80 -7.10 7.13
CA ALA A 47 -5.02 -6.33 7.10
C ALA A 47 -5.30 -6.03 5.63
N PRO A 48 -6.45 -6.44 5.07
CA PRO A 48 -6.80 -6.01 3.73
C PRO A 48 -6.61 -4.49 3.71
N PRO A 49 -6.03 -3.90 2.64
CA PRO A 49 -6.03 -2.44 2.50
C PRO A 49 -7.45 -1.98 2.86
N PRO A 50 -7.61 -0.95 3.71
CA PRO A 50 -8.90 -0.61 4.30
C PRO A 50 -9.96 -0.75 3.22
N GLN A 51 -10.88 -1.69 3.45
CA GLN A 51 -11.65 -2.32 2.38
C GLN A 51 -12.19 -1.25 1.43
N VAL A 52 -12.01 -1.50 0.14
CA VAL A 52 -12.59 -0.72 -0.96
C VAL A 52 -14.10 -0.93 -0.94
N MET A 53 -14.75 -0.42 0.09
CA MET A 53 -16.17 -0.15 0.02
C MET A 53 -16.34 0.95 -1.03
N PRO A 54 -17.32 0.87 -1.94
CA PRO A 54 -17.72 2.01 -2.74
C PRO A 54 -18.01 3.16 -1.78
N GLN A 55 -17.08 4.11 -1.64
CA GLN A 55 -17.24 5.20 -0.70
C GLN A 55 -18.31 6.14 -1.27
N PRO A 56 -19.46 6.31 -0.59
CA PRO A 56 -20.53 7.14 -1.10
C PRO A 56 -20.01 8.57 -1.37
N GLY A 57 -20.39 9.14 -2.52
CA GLY A 57 -20.11 10.53 -2.86
C GLY A 57 -18.80 10.83 -3.58
N PHE A 58 -18.07 9.82 -4.08
CA PHE A 58 -17.04 10.03 -5.12
C PHE A 58 -17.06 8.86 -6.11
N SER A 59 -17.24 9.18 -7.39
CA SER A 59 -17.23 8.18 -8.46
C SER A 59 -15.81 8.04 -8.99
N ALA A 60 -15.29 6.81 -8.93
CA ALA A 60 -14.06 6.44 -9.62
C ALA A 60 -14.15 6.83 -11.10
N ALA A 61 -13.33 7.79 -11.51
CA ALA A 61 -13.40 8.41 -12.82
C ALA A 61 -12.03 8.93 -13.27
N LYS A 62 -11.96 9.34 -14.53
CA LYS A 62 -10.83 10.07 -15.09
C LYS A 62 -11.04 11.57 -14.88
N PHE A 63 -10.01 12.26 -14.44
CA PHE A 63 -9.96 13.71 -14.26
C PHE A 63 -8.81 14.28 -15.07
N ILE A 64 -9.03 15.39 -15.75
CA ILE A 64 -8.07 16.01 -16.67
C ILE A 64 -7.69 17.38 -16.13
N GLU A 65 -6.39 17.67 -16.09
CA GLU A 65 -5.90 19.01 -15.77
C GLU A 65 -6.20 19.93 -16.98
N PRO A 66 -7.03 20.97 -16.81
CA PRO A 66 -7.53 21.77 -17.94
C PRO A 66 -6.42 22.50 -18.70
N THR A 67 -5.35 22.90 -18.01
CA THR A 67 -4.20 23.61 -18.59
C THR A 67 -3.24 22.72 -19.38
N SER A 68 -3.42 21.39 -19.34
CA SER A 68 -2.48 20.44 -19.92
C SER A 68 -2.82 19.98 -21.34
N SER A 69 -3.90 20.49 -21.95
CA SER A 69 -4.41 20.00 -23.23
C SER A 69 -4.63 18.48 -23.26
N GLY A 70 -5.04 17.90 -22.12
CA GLY A 70 -5.26 16.46 -21.98
C GLY A 70 -3.99 15.61 -21.81
N GLN A 71 -2.80 16.21 -21.74
CA GLN A 71 -1.55 15.48 -21.52
C GLN A 71 -1.36 15.07 -20.06
N ARG A 72 -2.02 15.75 -19.12
CA ARG A 72 -1.99 15.43 -17.69
C ARG A 72 -3.38 15.06 -17.20
N TRP A 73 -3.51 13.85 -16.69
CA TRP A 73 -4.77 13.31 -16.19
C TRP A 73 -4.54 12.24 -15.13
N ILE A 74 -5.52 12.05 -14.25
CA ILE A 74 -5.53 11.00 -13.26
C ILE A 74 -6.81 10.18 -13.39
N ARG A 75 -6.70 8.85 -13.31
CA ARG A 75 -7.84 7.94 -13.28
C ARG A 75 -7.86 7.23 -11.93
N PHE A 76 -8.95 7.41 -11.20
CA PHE A 76 -9.26 6.63 -10.02
C PHE A 76 -10.11 5.44 -10.45
N ASN A 77 -9.71 4.24 -10.04
CA ASN A 77 -10.45 3.02 -10.29
C ASN A 77 -11.25 2.63 -9.05
N ALA A 78 -12.38 1.95 -9.26
CA ALA A 78 -13.27 1.52 -8.19
C ALA A 78 -12.66 0.43 -7.28
N ASP A 79 -11.53 -0.16 -7.68
CA ASP A 79 -10.76 -1.14 -6.92
C ASP A 79 -9.73 -0.50 -5.96
N GLY A 80 -9.78 0.82 -5.79
CA GLY A 80 -8.86 1.55 -4.90
C GLY A 80 -7.49 1.83 -5.52
N THR A 81 -7.29 1.53 -6.81
CA THR A 81 -6.05 1.88 -7.54
C THR A 81 -6.20 3.16 -8.35
N PHE A 82 -5.08 3.82 -8.67
CA PHE A 82 -5.06 4.95 -9.57
C PHE A 82 -3.96 4.86 -10.63
N LEU A 83 -4.15 5.59 -11.72
CA LEU A 83 -3.14 5.87 -12.74
C LEU A 83 -3.09 7.38 -12.98
N LEU A 84 -1.97 8.01 -12.66
CA LEU A 84 -1.65 9.40 -13.00
C LEU A 84 -0.73 9.41 -14.21
N ARG A 85 -1.11 10.15 -15.25
CA ARG A 85 -0.27 10.41 -16.41
C ARG A 85 0.12 11.88 -16.42
N THR A 86 1.40 12.13 -16.63
CA THR A 86 1.96 13.45 -16.95
C THR A 86 2.57 13.38 -18.36
N PRO A 87 3.02 14.51 -18.92
CA PRO A 87 3.76 14.50 -20.19
C PRO A 87 5.06 13.66 -20.13
N ALA A 88 5.70 13.58 -18.95
CA ALA A 88 6.98 12.91 -18.77
C ALA A 88 6.83 11.44 -18.34
N GLU A 89 5.86 11.13 -17.47
CA GLU A 89 5.83 9.89 -16.72
C GLU A 89 4.41 9.38 -16.42
N GLN A 90 4.34 8.12 -15.99
CA GLN A 90 3.12 7.51 -15.48
C GLN A 90 3.36 6.95 -14.08
N PHE A 91 2.47 7.29 -13.16
CA PHE A 91 2.50 6.82 -11.77
C PHE A 91 1.28 5.97 -11.49
N LYS A 92 1.50 4.84 -10.81
CA LYS A 92 0.46 3.92 -10.36
C LYS A 92 0.56 3.74 -8.85
N GLY A 93 -0.58 3.50 -8.23
CA GLY A 93 -0.63 3.27 -6.79
C GLY A 93 -2.04 3.10 -6.29
N THR A 94 -2.24 3.39 -5.00
CA THR A 94 -3.54 3.29 -4.33
C THR A 94 -4.06 4.66 -3.96
N TRP A 95 -5.38 4.77 -3.81
CA TRP A 95 -6.03 5.98 -3.34
C TRP A 95 -7.01 5.67 -2.22
N GLN A 96 -7.25 6.67 -1.37
CA GLN A 96 -8.18 6.60 -0.26
C GLN A 96 -8.90 7.94 -0.12
N LYS A 97 -10.22 7.91 0.11
CA LYS A 97 -10.97 9.13 0.46
C LYS A 97 -11.15 9.23 1.97
N SER A 98 -10.92 10.42 2.51
CA SER A 98 -11.22 10.80 3.90
C SER A 98 -12.06 12.08 3.86
N GLY A 99 -13.36 11.96 4.11
CA GLY A 99 -14.29 13.10 4.02
C GLY A 99 -14.30 13.74 2.62
N ALA A 100 -13.82 14.99 2.54
CA ALA A 100 -13.70 15.78 1.32
C ALA A 100 -12.30 15.72 0.69
N GLU A 101 -11.43 14.81 1.12
CA GLU A 101 -10.07 14.68 0.62
C GLU A 101 -9.83 13.29 0.01
N ILE A 102 -9.03 13.24 -1.05
CA ILE A 102 -8.50 12.01 -1.65
C ILE A 102 -6.99 12.05 -1.55
N SER A 103 -6.41 11.03 -0.93
CA SER A 103 -4.96 10.86 -0.86
C SER A 103 -4.51 9.75 -1.80
N ILE A 104 -3.47 10.01 -2.59
CA ILE A 104 -2.83 9.02 -3.46
C ILE A 104 -1.47 8.60 -2.90
N ARG A 105 -1.18 7.30 -2.94
CA ARG A 105 0.08 6.72 -2.48
C ARG A 105 0.73 5.93 -3.60
N VAL A 106 1.98 6.24 -3.90
CA VAL A 106 2.85 5.45 -4.77
C VAL A 106 3.69 4.50 -3.90
N PRO A 107 4.35 3.47 -4.47
CA PRO A 107 5.19 2.56 -3.68
C PRO A 107 6.29 3.26 -2.86
N ALA A 108 6.77 4.42 -3.31
CA ALA A 108 7.75 5.24 -2.61
C ALA A 108 7.19 6.08 -1.45
N GLY A 109 5.86 6.15 -1.27
CA GLY A 109 5.22 6.94 -0.20
C GLY A 109 3.97 7.71 -0.64
N LEU A 110 3.52 8.63 0.22
CA LEU A 110 2.43 9.56 -0.12
C LEU A 110 2.86 10.43 -1.30
N ALA A 111 2.06 10.47 -2.36
CA ALA A 111 2.35 11.28 -3.53
C ALA A 111 1.65 12.64 -3.44
N GLU A 112 0.34 12.66 -3.19
CA GLU A 112 -0.44 13.90 -3.24
C GLU A 112 -1.81 13.74 -2.53
N THR A 113 -2.39 14.87 -2.14
CA THR A 113 -3.76 14.97 -1.63
C THR A 113 -4.56 15.95 -2.48
N PHE A 114 -5.76 15.53 -2.88
CA PHE A 114 -6.74 16.32 -3.62
C PHE A 114 -7.93 16.64 -2.72
N ARG A 115 -8.49 17.83 -2.86
CA ARG A 115 -9.79 18.18 -2.27
C ARG A 115 -10.90 17.90 -3.29
N VAL A 116 -12.00 17.36 -2.82
CA VAL A 116 -13.19 17.08 -3.62
C VAL A 116 -14.15 18.26 -3.48
N SER A 117 -14.57 18.81 -4.62
CA SER A 117 -15.58 19.86 -4.71
C SER A 117 -16.62 19.47 -5.78
N GLY A 118 -17.68 18.78 -5.36
CA GLY A 118 -18.63 18.16 -6.29
C GLY A 118 -17.93 17.12 -7.18
N ASP A 119 -18.07 17.27 -8.50
CA ASP A 119 -17.38 16.46 -9.52
C ASP A 119 -15.99 17.01 -9.92
N THR A 120 -15.44 17.94 -9.15
CA THR A 120 -14.11 18.52 -9.40
C THR A 120 -13.12 18.06 -8.35
N LEU A 121 -11.89 17.77 -8.79
CA LEU A 121 -10.75 17.59 -7.89
C LEU A 121 -9.91 18.86 -7.87
N VAL A 122 -9.54 19.32 -6.69
CA VAL A 122 -8.66 20.47 -6.52
C VAL A 122 -7.34 19.96 -5.97
N ASP A 123 -6.26 20.15 -6.72
CA ASP A 123 -4.93 19.71 -6.29
C ASP A 123 -4.30 20.66 -5.26
N SER A 124 -3.11 20.30 -4.77
CA SER A 124 -2.37 21.09 -3.78
C SER A 124 -2.01 22.52 -4.23
N ARG A 125 -2.08 22.80 -5.53
CA ARG A 125 -1.84 24.12 -6.15
C ARG A 125 -3.13 24.92 -6.32
N ASN A 126 -4.24 24.46 -5.74
CA ASN A 126 -5.59 24.98 -5.97
C ASN A 126 -6.04 24.90 -7.44
N MET A 127 -5.45 24.02 -8.25
CA MET A 127 -5.88 23.84 -9.64
C MET A 127 -7.09 22.90 -9.67
N PRO A 128 -8.23 23.31 -10.29
CA PRO A 128 -9.37 22.42 -10.49
C PRO A 128 -9.14 21.49 -11.68
N TRP A 129 -9.37 20.21 -11.49
CA TRP A 129 -9.33 19.14 -12.48
C TRP A 129 -10.75 18.70 -12.77
N ALA A 130 -11.11 18.73 -14.06
CA ALA A 130 -12.45 18.39 -14.50
C ALA A 130 -12.60 16.88 -14.70
N LYS A 131 -13.72 16.31 -14.23
CA LYS A 131 -14.10 14.94 -14.58
C LYS A 131 -14.28 14.82 -16.09
N ALA A 132 -13.58 13.87 -16.70
CA ALA A 132 -13.78 13.51 -18.09
C ALA A 132 -15.19 12.92 -18.25
N ARG A 133 -15.85 13.22 -19.37
CA ARG A 133 -17.10 12.54 -19.72
C ARG A 133 -16.79 11.06 -19.95
N ASP A 134 -17.67 10.18 -19.46
CA ASP A 134 -17.61 8.76 -19.80
C ASP A 134 -17.66 8.64 -21.34
N GLU A 135 -16.61 8.04 -21.93
CA GLU A 135 -16.59 7.58 -23.33
C GLU A 135 -17.18 6.19 -23.44
#